data_AF-A0A5K1CKN6-F1
#
_entry.id   AF-A0A5K1CKN6-F1
#
_cell.length_a   1.000
_cell.length_b   1.000
_cell.length_c   1.000
_cell.angle_alpha   90.00
_cell.angle_beta   90.00
_cell.angle_gamma   90.00
#
_symmetry.space_group_name_H-M   'P 1'
#
loop_
_entity.id
_entity.type
_entity.pdbx_description
1 polymer ?
#
loop_
_entity_poly.entity_id
_entity_poly.type
_entity_poly.pdbx_seq_one_letter_code
_entity_poly.pdbx_strand_id
1 'polypeptide(L)'
;KGIAYKLFLAGALSVCTSCCLFGLPWLATCTACPTDSEESCSTYFKTGNFQRFQCQEGYYNDLASLIFNTNDDAIRNLFRSGTDHEFRYSSIILFFFTSFTLGILSSGVVAPSGLFVPIILIGATYGRLVGKVTGSYGTLNEGLFATLGAASFLGGTMRSTVSLCVIIVELTNDIYLLPLVMLVLLISKSVADSFNINVFDQIVRMKGLPYLEAHADPYMWQLIVSDVVTDPLWTLNGVEKVRHIVHILKTTKHNGFPVIDQPPFSDSPQLFGLVLRAHLLVLLKKKVFSETCALADMDALRKVSSDDFAKSGSGRVDSIEDIHLTEEELELFVDLHPFTNASPYTVVETMSLAKALVLFRQVGLRHMLVVPKSSD
;
A
#
# COMPACT_ATOMS: atom_id res chain seq x y z
N LYS A 1 -2.12 -25.47 4.96
CA LYS A 1 -1.96 -24.01 5.16
C LYS A 1 -1.95 -23.73 6.67
N GLY A 2 -0.77 -23.61 7.27
CA GLY A 2 -0.62 -23.32 8.70
C GLY A 2 0.59 -22.42 8.94
N ILE A 3 0.63 -21.73 10.08
CA ILE A 3 1.76 -20.85 10.46
C ILE A 3 3.07 -21.65 10.43
N ALA A 4 3.05 -22.89 10.93
CA ALA A 4 4.21 -23.80 10.90
C ALA A 4 4.76 -24.05 9.49
N TYR A 5 3.89 -24.25 8.49
CA TYR A 5 4.34 -24.43 7.10
C TYR A 5 4.98 -23.16 6.53
N LYS A 6 4.42 -21.99 6.85
CA LYS A 6 4.98 -20.69 6.43
C LYS A 6 6.35 -20.44 7.04
N LEU A 7 6.53 -20.78 8.32
CA LEU A 7 7.82 -20.69 9.01
C LEU A 7 8.83 -21.70 8.46
N PHE A 8 8.40 -22.93 8.18
CA PHE A 8 9.25 -23.94 7.56
C PHE A 8 9.72 -23.50 6.16
N LEU A 9 8.82 -22.96 5.34
CA LEU A 9 9.16 -22.42 4.03
C LEU A 9 10.16 -21.26 4.13
N ALA A 10 9.96 -20.34 5.08
CA ALA A 10 10.88 -19.24 5.32
C ALA A 10 12.27 -19.75 5.75
N GLY A 11 12.33 -20.73 6.65
CA GLY A 11 13.58 -21.37 7.08
C GLY A 11 14.29 -22.08 5.94
N ALA A 12 13.57 -22.87 5.15
CA ALA A 12 14.11 -23.57 3.98
C ALA A 12 14.65 -22.58 2.93
N LEU A 13 13.92 -21.48 2.68
CA LEU A 13 14.41 -20.45 1.77
C LEU A 13 15.65 -19.74 2.33
N SER A 14 15.71 -19.45 3.62
CA SER A 14 16.88 -18.85 4.26
C SER A 14 18.11 -19.75 4.13
N VAL A 15 17.96 -21.07 4.29
CA VAL A 15 19.07 -22.01 4.11
C VAL A 15 19.49 -22.04 2.64
N CYS A 16 18.52 -22.09 1.72
CA CYS A 16 18.78 -22.07 0.28
C CYS A 16 19.51 -20.79 -0.16
N THR A 17 19.06 -19.61 0.30
CA THR A 17 19.70 -18.33 0.00
C THR A 17 21.12 -18.31 0.56
N SER A 18 21.35 -18.74 1.80
CA SER A 18 22.70 -18.83 2.37
C SER A 18 23.61 -19.79 1.58
N CYS A 19 23.10 -20.96 1.17
CA CYS A 19 23.87 -21.90 0.34
C CYS A 19 24.21 -21.31 -1.03
N CYS A 20 23.28 -20.64 -1.69
CA CYS A 20 23.52 -19.98 -2.98
C CYS A 20 24.54 -18.85 -2.83
N LEU A 21 24.34 -17.94 -1.87
CA LEU A 21 25.21 -16.78 -1.69
C LEU A 21 26.63 -17.18 -1.25
N PHE A 22 26.79 -18.25 -0.46
CA PHE A 22 28.12 -18.73 -0.07
C PHE A 22 28.78 -19.63 -1.14
N GLY A 23 27.98 -20.40 -1.88
CA GLY A 23 28.48 -21.34 -2.89
C GLY A 23 28.88 -20.71 -4.21
N LEU A 24 28.15 -19.69 -4.68
CA LEU A 24 28.41 -19.06 -5.98
C LEU A 24 29.77 -18.35 -6.08
N PRO A 25 30.26 -17.63 -5.05
CA PRO A 25 31.60 -17.05 -5.05
C PRO A 25 32.75 -18.04 -5.32
N TRP A 26 32.56 -19.35 -5.06
CA TRP A 26 33.56 -20.37 -5.39
C TRP A 26 33.78 -20.58 -6.90
N LEU A 27 32.79 -20.23 -7.71
CA LEU A 27 32.86 -20.36 -9.17
C LEU A 27 33.58 -19.16 -9.81
N ALA A 28 33.75 -18.07 -9.06
CA ALA A 28 34.42 -16.87 -9.52
C ALA A 28 35.93 -16.95 -9.30
N THR A 29 36.66 -16.46 -10.29
CA THR A 29 38.13 -16.45 -10.34
C THR A 29 38.70 -15.19 -9.67
N CYS A 30 39.94 -15.19 -9.20
CA CYS A 30 40.51 -14.02 -8.53
C CYS A 30 40.99 -12.94 -9.53
N THR A 31 40.69 -11.68 -9.26
CA THR A 31 41.14 -10.50 -10.03
C THR A 31 42.13 -9.67 -9.21
N ALA A 32 43.13 -9.08 -9.87
CA ALA A 32 44.13 -8.25 -9.19
C ALA A 32 43.51 -6.91 -8.77
N CYS A 33 43.82 -6.45 -7.55
CA CYS A 33 43.33 -5.17 -7.05
C CYS A 33 43.90 -4.00 -7.88
N PRO A 34 43.07 -3.00 -8.23
CA PRO A 34 43.58 -1.80 -8.91
C PRO A 34 44.58 -1.07 -7.99
N THR A 35 45.72 -0.67 -8.56
CA THR A 35 46.82 0.01 -7.83
C THR A 35 46.53 1.50 -7.57
N ASP A 36 45.55 2.07 -8.26
CA ASP A 36 45.30 3.52 -8.32
C ASP A 36 44.12 3.98 -7.46
N SER A 37 43.43 3.07 -6.75
CA SER A 37 42.34 3.42 -5.83
C SER A 37 42.87 3.52 -4.40
N GLU A 38 42.66 4.66 -3.74
CA GLU A 38 43.00 4.91 -2.32
C GLU A 38 42.35 3.93 -1.32
N GLU A 39 41.41 3.10 -1.79
CA GLU A 39 40.72 2.08 -1.02
C GLU A 39 41.48 0.75 -1.07
N SER A 40 42.23 0.45 0.00
CA SER A 40 42.90 -0.83 0.20
C SER A 40 41.93 -2.00 0.02
N CYS A 41 42.27 -2.98 -0.83
CA CYS A 41 41.58 -4.26 -0.90
C CYS A 41 41.41 -4.84 0.51
N SER A 42 40.16 -4.90 0.98
CA SER A 42 39.89 -5.12 2.40
C SER A 42 40.29 -6.55 2.81
N THR A 43 41.05 -6.63 3.90
CA THR A 43 41.34 -7.90 4.57
C THR A 43 40.08 -8.34 5.32
N TYR A 44 39.50 -9.47 4.93
CA TYR A 44 38.44 -10.25 5.62
C TYR A 44 37.43 -9.46 6.48
N PHE A 45 36.15 -9.42 6.06
CA PHE A 45 35.01 -8.96 6.86
C PHE A 45 35.00 -7.48 7.28
N LYS A 46 35.83 -6.61 6.70
CA LYS A 46 35.67 -5.15 6.80
C LYS A 46 34.84 -4.62 5.64
N THR A 47 34.02 -3.60 5.93
CA THR A 47 33.24 -2.85 4.94
C THR A 47 34.19 -2.15 3.97
N GLY A 48 34.31 -2.70 2.77
CA GLY A 48 35.13 -2.14 1.69
C GLY A 48 34.57 -2.60 0.34
N ASN A 49 34.80 -1.80 -0.71
CA ASN A 49 34.23 -2.05 -2.03
C ASN A 49 34.69 -3.38 -2.65
N PHE A 50 35.86 -3.88 -2.25
CA PHE A 50 36.42 -5.14 -2.70
C PHE A 50 36.55 -6.15 -1.57
N GLN A 51 35.91 -7.32 -1.72
CA GLN A 51 36.01 -8.43 -0.80
C GLN A 51 36.99 -9.50 -1.27
N ARG A 52 37.89 -9.89 -0.37
CA ARG A 52 38.80 -11.03 -0.57
C ARG A 52 38.12 -12.32 -0.10
N PHE A 53 37.72 -13.16 -1.04
CA PHE A 53 37.19 -14.50 -0.77
C PHE A 53 38.06 -15.56 -1.47
N GLN A 54 38.79 -16.36 -0.68
CA GLN A 54 39.66 -17.45 -1.16
C GLN A 54 40.72 -17.04 -2.20
N CYS A 55 41.19 -15.78 -2.15
CA CYS A 55 42.23 -15.23 -3.02
C CYS A 55 43.51 -14.89 -2.25
N GLN A 56 44.64 -14.89 -2.97
CA GLN A 56 45.94 -14.47 -2.43
C GLN A 56 45.94 -12.97 -2.04
N GLU A 57 46.93 -12.55 -1.25
CA GLU A 57 47.12 -11.14 -0.92
C GLU A 57 47.32 -10.30 -2.19
N GLY A 58 46.56 -9.20 -2.32
CA GLY A 58 46.54 -8.36 -3.52
C GLY A 58 45.52 -8.77 -4.60
N TYR A 59 44.72 -9.81 -4.36
CA TYR A 59 43.63 -10.22 -5.25
C TYR A 59 42.27 -10.20 -4.54
N TYR A 60 41.21 -9.88 -5.29
CA TYR A 60 39.82 -9.91 -4.82
C TYR A 60 38.95 -10.83 -5.68
N ASN A 61 37.77 -11.14 -5.19
CA ASN A 61 36.77 -11.91 -5.93
C ASN A 61 35.60 -10.99 -6.28
N ASP A 62 35.44 -10.69 -7.57
CA ASP A 62 34.46 -9.74 -8.09
C ASP A 62 33.01 -10.11 -7.72
N LEU A 63 32.67 -11.40 -7.79
CA LEU A 63 31.34 -11.90 -7.40
C LEU A 63 31.12 -11.84 -5.89
N ALA A 64 32.14 -12.13 -5.09
CA ALA A 64 32.07 -12.00 -3.63
C ALA A 64 31.85 -10.54 -3.21
N SER A 65 32.49 -9.59 -3.89
CA SER A 65 32.29 -8.15 -3.66
C SER A 65 30.85 -7.70 -3.94
N LEU A 66 30.14 -8.35 -4.87
CA LEU A 66 28.73 -8.04 -5.15
C LEU A 66 27.77 -8.75 -4.17
N ILE A 67 28.10 -9.97 -3.74
CA ILE A 67 27.22 -10.82 -2.91
C ILE A 67 27.34 -10.54 -1.41
N PHE A 68 28.56 -10.34 -0.90
CA PHE A 68 28.81 -10.23 0.54
C PHE A 68 28.86 -8.80 1.07
N ASN A 69 28.87 -7.80 0.18
CA ASN A 69 28.66 -6.43 0.59
C ASN A 69 27.19 -6.16 0.90
N THR A 70 26.93 -5.05 1.59
CA THR A 70 25.55 -4.60 1.79
C THR A 70 24.92 -4.28 0.43
N ASN A 71 23.60 -4.44 0.29
CA ASN A 71 22.93 -4.13 -0.96
C ASN A 71 23.16 -2.67 -1.40
N ASP A 72 23.28 -1.74 -0.44
CA ASP A 72 23.53 -0.34 -0.72
C ASP A 72 24.93 -0.11 -1.29
N ASP A 73 25.96 -0.76 -0.72
CA ASP A 73 27.33 -0.70 -1.23
C ASP A 73 27.45 -1.39 -2.59
N ALA A 74 26.74 -2.52 -2.79
CA ALA A 74 26.68 -3.20 -4.07
C ALA A 74 26.07 -2.30 -5.17
N ILE A 75 24.98 -1.58 -4.85
CA ILE A 75 24.37 -0.62 -5.77
C ILE A 75 25.33 0.53 -6.09
N ARG A 76 26.00 1.10 -5.08
CA ARG A 76 27.00 2.16 -5.28
C ARG A 76 28.15 1.70 -6.18
N ASN A 77 28.67 0.50 -5.94
CA ASN A 77 29.72 -0.09 -6.77
C ASN A 77 29.27 -0.34 -8.21
N LEU A 78 28.00 -0.73 -8.41
CA LEU A 78 27.43 -0.90 -9.74
C LEU A 78 27.26 0.43 -10.49
N PHE A 79 26.92 1.52 -9.79
CA PHE A 79 26.73 2.86 -10.37
C PHE A 79 28.03 3.63 -10.61
N ARG A 80 29.14 3.22 -9.98
CA ARG A 80 30.44 3.90 -10.11
C ARG A 80 30.96 3.84 -11.56
N SER A 81 31.13 5.00 -12.17
CA SER A 81 31.76 5.16 -13.50
C SER A 81 33.26 4.86 -13.46
N GLY A 82 33.83 4.39 -14.58
CA GLY A 82 35.27 4.14 -14.73
C GLY A 82 35.76 2.80 -14.17
N THR A 83 34.84 1.86 -13.90
CA THR A 83 35.14 0.54 -13.30
C THR A 83 35.01 -0.60 -14.32
N ASP A 84 35.27 -0.32 -15.60
CA ASP A 84 34.97 -1.22 -16.74
C ASP A 84 35.72 -2.57 -16.68
N HIS A 85 36.89 -2.58 -16.05
CA HIS A 85 37.72 -3.77 -15.86
C HIS A 85 37.55 -4.45 -14.50
N GLU A 86 36.77 -3.89 -13.58
CA GLU A 86 36.64 -4.41 -12.21
C GLU A 86 35.71 -5.64 -12.13
N PHE A 87 34.67 -5.68 -12.97
CA PHE A 87 33.68 -6.77 -12.96
C PHE A 87 33.69 -7.55 -14.27
N ARG A 88 33.87 -8.87 -14.18
CA ARG A 88 33.85 -9.73 -15.37
C ARG A 88 32.43 -10.05 -15.81
N TYR A 89 32.31 -10.34 -17.10
CA TYR A 89 31.04 -10.69 -17.74
C TYR A 89 30.36 -11.90 -17.09
N SER A 90 31.12 -12.96 -16.79
CA SER A 90 30.60 -14.17 -16.13
C SER A 90 30.05 -13.90 -14.73
N SER A 91 30.72 -13.07 -13.94
CA SER A 91 30.31 -12.73 -12.57
C SER A 91 29.03 -11.89 -12.55
N ILE A 92 28.91 -10.90 -13.45
CA ILE A 92 27.69 -10.07 -13.57
C ILE A 92 26.49 -10.93 -13.97
N ILE A 93 26.65 -11.84 -14.94
CA ILE A 93 25.58 -12.75 -15.37
C ILE A 93 25.13 -13.64 -14.22
N LEU A 94 26.07 -14.27 -13.53
CA LEU A 94 25.76 -15.16 -12.42
C LEU A 94 25.04 -14.41 -11.29
N PHE A 95 25.49 -13.19 -10.99
CA PHE A 95 24.87 -12.33 -9.99
C PHE A 95 23.47 -11.86 -10.39
N PHE A 96 23.23 -11.53 -11.67
CA PHE A 96 21.92 -11.15 -12.19
C PHE A 96 20.90 -12.29 -12.02
N PHE A 97 21.21 -13.50 -12.53
CA PHE A 97 20.30 -14.64 -12.43
C PHE A 97 20.05 -15.06 -10.97
N THR A 98 21.08 -15.01 -10.14
CA THR A 98 20.95 -15.32 -8.71
C THR A 98 20.07 -14.30 -8.01
N SER A 99 20.33 -13.00 -8.20
CA SER A 99 19.56 -11.93 -7.57
C SER A 99 18.10 -11.93 -8.04
N PHE A 100 17.86 -12.20 -9.33
CA PHE A 100 16.51 -12.31 -9.89
C PHE A 100 15.73 -13.49 -9.30
N THR A 101 16.33 -14.69 -9.27
CA THR A 101 15.68 -15.89 -8.73
C THR A 101 15.44 -15.79 -7.23
N LEU A 102 16.44 -15.35 -6.46
CA LEU A 102 16.29 -15.15 -5.01
C LEU A 102 15.29 -14.02 -4.69
N GLY A 103 15.28 -12.95 -5.48
CA GLY A 103 14.32 -11.85 -5.34
C GLY A 103 12.88 -12.31 -5.51
N ILE A 104 12.60 -13.12 -6.54
CA ILE A 104 11.26 -13.71 -6.76
C ILE A 104 10.89 -14.62 -5.59
N LEU A 105 11.76 -15.54 -5.20
CA LEU A 105 11.47 -16.49 -4.11
C LEU A 105 11.26 -15.78 -2.77
N SER A 106 12.01 -14.71 -2.49
CA SER A 106 11.91 -13.96 -1.24
C SER A 106 10.64 -13.11 -1.16
N SER A 107 10.09 -12.66 -2.30
CA SER A 107 8.94 -11.74 -2.32
C SER A 107 7.65 -12.32 -1.70
N GLY A 108 7.51 -13.65 -1.69
CA GLY A 108 6.33 -14.36 -1.18
C GLY A 108 6.46 -14.86 0.26
N VAL A 109 7.58 -14.60 0.93
CA VAL A 109 7.83 -15.10 2.29
C VAL A 109 7.04 -14.31 3.32
N VAL A 110 6.67 -14.98 4.41
CA VAL A 110 6.00 -14.37 5.56
C VAL A 110 7.04 -13.66 6.45
N ALA A 111 7.72 -12.68 5.87
CA ALA A 111 8.69 -11.83 6.54
C ALA A 111 8.48 -10.37 6.11
N PRO A 112 8.69 -9.39 7.00
CA PRO A 112 8.63 -7.99 6.64
C PRO A 112 9.87 -7.63 5.80
N SER A 113 9.74 -7.65 4.48
CA SER A 113 10.82 -7.30 3.54
C SER A 113 10.35 -6.28 2.50
N GLY A 114 11.24 -5.35 2.15
CA GLY A 114 11.01 -4.41 1.05
C GLY A 114 11.37 -5.03 -0.30
N LEU A 115 10.58 -4.72 -1.34
CA LEU A 115 10.87 -5.12 -2.72
C LEU A 115 11.74 -4.10 -3.47
N PHE A 116 11.88 -2.88 -2.95
CA PHE A 116 12.52 -1.76 -3.65
C PHE A 116 14.01 -1.99 -3.94
N VAL A 117 14.80 -2.29 -2.90
CA VAL A 117 16.26 -2.46 -3.02
C VAL A 117 16.64 -3.66 -3.91
N PRO A 118 16.03 -4.86 -3.78
CA PRO A 118 16.31 -5.97 -4.68
C PRO A 118 16.02 -5.67 -6.16
N ILE A 119 14.95 -4.90 -6.45
CA ILE A 119 14.60 -4.51 -7.82
C ILE A 119 15.64 -3.53 -8.39
N ILE A 120 16.14 -2.57 -7.60
CA ILE A 120 17.26 -1.71 -8.02
C ILE A 120 18.48 -2.54 -8.37
N LEU A 121 18.86 -3.49 -7.51
CA LEU A 121 20.04 -4.31 -7.70
C LEU A 121 19.95 -5.16 -8.98
N ILE A 122 18.81 -5.82 -9.21
CA ILE A 122 18.56 -6.60 -10.44
C ILE A 122 18.61 -5.69 -11.68
N GLY A 123 17.98 -4.52 -11.61
CA GLY A 123 18.00 -3.58 -12.74
C GLY A 123 19.39 -2.99 -12.99
N ALA A 124 20.16 -2.68 -11.94
CA ALA A 124 21.51 -2.14 -12.03
C ALA A 124 22.47 -3.15 -12.68
N THR A 125 22.38 -4.41 -12.28
CA THR A 125 23.19 -5.49 -12.85
C THR A 125 22.83 -5.78 -14.30
N TYR A 126 21.53 -5.77 -14.64
CA TYR A 126 21.05 -5.86 -16.02
C TYR A 126 21.55 -4.69 -16.88
N GLY A 127 21.40 -3.46 -16.38
CA GLY A 127 21.88 -2.26 -17.06
C GLY A 127 23.37 -2.33 -17.32
N ARG A 128 24.15 -2.72 -16.32
CA ARG A 128 25.60 -2.87 -16.44
C ARG A 128 26.00 -3.96 -17.44
N LEU A 129 25.27 -5.08 -17.47
CA LEU A 129 25.46 -6.14 -18.47
C LEU A 129 25.26 -5.60 -19.89
N VAL A 130 24.20 -4.82 -20.12
CA VAL A 130 23.94 -4.16 -21.42
C VAL A 130 25.02 -3.14 -21.74
N GLY A 131 25.47 -2.37 -20.75
CA GLY A 131 26.57 -1.42 -20.87
C GLY A 131 27.86 -2.09 -21.32
N LYS A 132 28.20 -3.25 -20.75
CA LYS A 132 29.40 -4.02 -21.12
C LYS A 132 29.33 -4.59 -22.54
N VAL A 133 28.16 -5.08 -22.96
CA VAL A 133 27.94 -5.56 -24.34
C VAL A 133 28.04 -4.41 -25.34
N THR A 134 27.45 -3.26 -25.01
CA THR A 134 27.44 -2.07 -25.89
C THR A 134 28.79 -1.35 -25.89
N GLY A 135 29.52 -1.37 -24.78
CA GLY A 135 30.87 -0.82 -24.62
C GLY A 135 31.91 -1.54 -25.48
N SER A 136 31.64 -2.78 -25.91
CA SER A 136 32.44 -3.43 -26.96
C SER A 136 32.38 -2.69 -28.31
N TYR A 137 31.38 -1.85 -28.52
CA TYR A 137 31.13 -1.11 -29.76
C TYR A 137 31.32 0.41 -29.63
N GLY A 138 31.67 0.93 -28.44
CA GLY A 138 31.87 2.37 -28.22
C GLY A 138 32.35 2.74 -26.82
N THR A 139 32.73 4.01 -26.62
CA THR A 139 33.25 4.54 -25.34
C THR A 139 32.14 5.01 -24.41
N LEU A 140 31.26 4.09 -24.00
CA LEU A 140 30.12 4.39 -23.13
C LEU A 140 30.36 3.93 -21.70
N ASN A 141 30.04 4.78 -20.73
CA ASN A 141 30.23 4.48 -19.31
C ASN A 141 29.28 3.38 -18.83
N GLU A 142 29.81 2.25 -18.37
CA GLU A 142 29.00 1.14 -17.83
C GLU A 142 28.09 1.57 -16.66
N GLY A 143 28.56 2.48 -15.79
CA GLY A 143 27.81 2.98 -14.63
C GLY A 143 26.53 3.74 -15.00
N LEU A 144 26.53 4.50 -16.10
CA LEU A 144 25.32 5.16 -16.59
C LEU A 144 24.29 4.15 -17.09
N PHE A 145 24.74 3.08 -17.75
CA PHE A 145 23.83 2.01 -18.15
C PHE A 145 23.26 1.25 -16.95
N ALA A 146 24.05 1.10 -15.86
CA ALA A 146 23.56 0.53 -14.62
C ALA A 146 22.43 1.38 -13.99
N THR A 147 22.59 2.70 -13.92
CA THR A 147 21.54 3.59 -13.37
C THR A 147 20.27 3.57 -14.23
N LEU A 148 20.40 3.57 -15.56
CA LEU A 148 19.27 3.46 -16.48
C LEU A 148 18.60 2.08 -16.42
N GLY A 149 19.37 1.01 -16.26
CA GLY A 149 18.85 -0.34 -16.05
C GLY A 149 18.05 -0.44 -14.75
N ALA A 150 18.56 0.11 -13.65
CA ALA A 150 17.84 0.21 -12.38
C ALA A 150 16.52 0.97 -12.53
N ALA A 151 16.55 2.13 -13.21
CA ALA A 151 15.35 2.90 -13.53
C ALA A 151 14.35 2.09 -14.34
N SER A 152 14.80 1.43 -15.41
CA SER A 152 13.93 0.64 -16.28
C SER A 152 13.20 -0.48 -15.51
N PHE A 153 13.91 -1.20 -14.64
CA PHE A 153 13.35 -2.35 -13.92
C PHE A 153 12.39 -1.91 -12.80
N LEU A 154 12.72 -0.83 -12.09
CA LEU A 154 11.82 -0.21 -11.12
C LEU A 154 10.55 0.35 -11.79
N GLY A 155 10.70 1.06 -12.91
CA GLY A 155 9.58 1.62 -13.68
C GLY A 155 8.63 0.56 -14.19
N GLY A 156 9.15 -0.57 -14.68
CA GLY A 156 8.32 -1.68 -15.16
C GLY A 156 7.56 -2.40 -14.03
N THR A 157 8.22 -2.58 -12.88
CA THR A 157 7.64 -3.34 -11.75
C THR A 157 6.66 -2.51 -10.92
N MET A 158 7.06 -1.28 -10.54
CA MET A 158 6.29 -0.42 -9.62
C MET A 158 5.41 0.61 -10.33
N ARG A 159 5.69 0.95 -11.59
CA ARG A 159 4.88 1.86 -12.43
C ARG A 159 4.66 3.27 -11.91
N SER A 160 5.40 3.65 -10.88
CA SER A 160 5.54 5.04 -10.43
C SER A 160 6.60 5.73 -11.29
N THR A 161 6.30 6.89 -11.85
CA THR A 161 7.22 7.57 -12.79
C THR A 161 7.94 8.74 -12.11
N VAL A 162 7.17 9.69 -11.58
CA VAL A 162 7.71 10.93 -11.01
C VAL A 162 8.54 10.66 -9.75
N SER A 163 7.99 9.94 -8.76
CA SER A 163 8.70 9.65 -7.51
C SER A 163 9.96 8.83 -7.73
N LEU A 164 9.92 7.81 -8.60
CA LEU A 164 11.10 7.01 -8.93
C LEU A 164 12.18 7.84 -9.61
N CYS A 165 11.80 8.73 -10.53
CA CYS A 165 12.75 9.61 -11.20
C CYS A 165 13.48 10.50 -10.19
N VAL A 166 12.75 11.09 -9.24
CA VAL A 166 13.35 11.94 -8.19
C VAL A 166 14.31 11.12 -7.32
N ILE A 167 13.89 9.93 -6.87
CA ILE A 167 14.75 9.06 -6.03
C ILE A 167 16.04 8.72 -6.76
N ILE A 168 15.98 8.33 -8.04
CA ILE A 168 17.19 7.94 -8.79
C ILE A 168 18.12 9.14 -9.00
N VAL A 169 17.57 10.33 -9.31
CA VAL A 169 18.36 11.55 -9.47
C VAL A 169 19.01 11.99 -8.16
N GLU A 170 18.31 11.88 -7.04
CA GLU A 170 18.88 12.15 -5.71
C GLU A 170 19.99 11.16 -5.35
N LEU A 171 19.82 9.87 -5.69
CA LEU A 171 20.85 8.84 -5.47
C LEU A 171 22.09 9.05 -6.34
N THR A 172 21.94 9.54 -7.57
CA THR A 172 23.08 9.80 -8.47
C THR A 172 23.70 11.18 -8.25
N ASN A 173 23.00 12.09 -7.56
CA ASN A 173 23.39 13.48 -7.37
C ASN A 173 23.75 14.20 -8.69
N ASP A 174 23.05 13.83 -9.78
CA ASP A 174 23.27 14.38 -11.12
C ASP A 174 21.93 14.69 -11.78
N ILE A 175 21.58 15.98 -11.79
CA ILE A 175 20.31 16.48 -12.34
C ILE A 175 20.29 16.37 -13.87
N TYR A 176 21.46 16.34 -14.53
CA TYR A 176 21.52 16.23 -15.99
C TYR A 176 21.05 14.86 -16.49
N LEU A 177 21.05 13.84 -15.62
CA LEU A 177 20.55 12.49 -15.93
C LEU A 177 19.01 12.40 -15.97
N LEU A 178 18.30 13.41 -15.45
CA LEU A 178 16.84 13.40 -15.28
C LEU A 178 16.07 13.14 -16.59
N PRO A 179 16.32 13.83 -17.72
CA PRO A 179 15.55 13.59 -18.95
C PRO A 179 15.71 12.16 -19.48
N LEU A 180 16.91 11.57 -19.32
CA LEU A 180 17.21 10.23 -19.78
C LEU A 180 16.51 9.17 -18.92
N VAL A 181 16.56 9.33 -17.59
CA VAL A 181 15.85 8.46 -16.64
C VAL A 181 14.34 8.54 -16.87
N MET A 182 13.78 9.74 -17.07
CA MET A 182 12.36 9.91 -17.38
C MET A 182 11.96 9.17 -18.66
N LEU A 183 12.74 9.30 -19.73
CA LEU A 183 12.48 8.63 -21.00
C LEU A 183 12.46 7.10 -20.82
N VAL A 184 13.47 6.54 -20.16
CA VAL A 184 13.57 5.10 -19.91
C VAL A 184 12.42 4.61 -19.02
N LEU A 185 12.05 5.36 -17.98
CA LEU A 185 10.91 5.04 -17.11
C LEU A 185 9.58 5.03 -17.88
N LEU A 186 9.34 6.01 -18.75
CA LEU A 186 8.11 6.10 -19.55
C LEU A 186 8.00 4.95 -20.55
N ILE A 187 9.10 4.61 -21.24
CA ILE A 187 9.14 3.47 -22.17
C ILE A 187 8.87 2.17 -21.40
N SER A 188 9.61 1.94 -20.30
CA SER A 188 9.46 0.71 -19.51
C SER A 188 8.04 0.57 -18.94
N LYS A 189 7.47 1.65 -18.39
CA LYS A 189 6.09 1.66 -17.91
C LYS A 189 5.10 1.33 -19.03
N SER A 190 5.22 1.96 -20.19
CA SER A 190 4.30 1.76 -21.32
C SER A 190 4.30 0.32 -21.82
N VAL A 191 5.50 -0.29 -21.89
CA VAL A 191 5.64 -1.71 -22.22
C VAL A 191 5.01 -2.57 -21.12
N ALA A 192 5.29 -2.30 -19.85
CA ALA A 192 4.75 -3.08 -18.73
C ALA A 192 3.22 -3.00 -18.60
N ASP A 193 2.62 -1.83 -18.84
CA ASP A 193 1.18 -1.60 -18.83
C ASP A 193 0.44 -2.39 -19.92
N SER A 194 1.14 -2.76 -21.00
CA SER A 194 0.57 -3.61 -22.05
C SER A 194 0.47 -5.09 -21.66
N PHE A 195 1.30 -5.56 -20.71
CA PHE A 195 1.39 -6.98 -20.35
C PHE A 195 0.75 -7.32 -19.00
N ASN A 196 0.96 -6.50 -17.96
CA ASN A 196 0.62 -6.85 -16.59
C ASN A 196 -0.04 -5.68 -15.84
N ILE A 197 -0.32 -5.86 -14.55
CA ILE A 197 -0.70 -4.80 -13.58
C ILE A 197 0.49 -4.50 -12.66
N ASN A 198 0.46 -3.39 -11.91
CA ASN A 198 1.51 -3.06 -10.95
C ASN A 198 1.62 -4.17 -9.87
N VAL A 199 2.85 -4.44 -9.39
CA VAL A 199 3.10 -5.54 -8.43
C VAL A 199 2.35 -5.38 -7.11
N PHE A 200 2.22 -4.15 -6.59
CA PHE A 200 1.50 -3.85 -5.36
C PHE A 200 -0.02 -4.02 -5.53
N ASP A 201 -0.59 -3.61 -6.66
CA ASP A 201 -2.01 -3.81 -6.97
C ASP A 201 -2.32 -5.31 -7.08
N GLN A 202 -1.42 -6.08 -7.71
CA GLN A 202 -1.52 -7.54 -7.73
C GLN A 202 -1.51 -8.13 -6.31
N ILE A 203 -0.61 -7.68 -5.44
CA ILE A 203 -0.55 -8.14 -4.04
C ILE A 203 -1.85 -7.79 -3.28
N VAL A 204 -2.40 -6.60 -3.49
CA VAL A 204 -3.66 -6.16 -2.89
C VAL A 204 -4.83 -7.02 -3.35
N ARG A 205 -4.93 -7.28 -4.66
CA ARG A 205 -5.95 -8.18 -5.24
C ARG A 205 -5.81 -9.62 -4.74
N MET A 206 -4.58 -10.15 -4.66
CA MET A 206 -4.30 -11.49 -4.13
C MET A 206 -4.65 -11.63 -2.64
N LYS A 207 -4.53 -10.54 -1.86
CA LYS A 207 -4.95 -10.51 -0.45
C LYS A 207 -6.47 -10.37 -0.29
N GLY A 208 -7.22 -10.12 -1.38
CA GLY A 208 -8.66 -9.90 -1.33
C GLY A 208 -9.04 -8.63 -0.57
N LEU A 209 -8.16 -7.63 -0.54
CA LEU A 209 -8.46 -6.35 0.10
C LEU A 209 -9.33 -5.51 -0.84
N PRO A 210 -10.42 -4.90 -0.33
CA PRO A 210 -11.24 -3.99 -1.14
C PRO A 210 -10.43 -2.74 -1.44
N TYR A 211 -9.94 -2.62 -2.67
CA TYR A 211 -9.20 -1.47 -3.15
C TYR A 211 -10.03 -0.73 -4.20
N LEU A 212 -10.27 0.55 -3.95
CA LEU A 212 -10.92 1.42 -4.90
C LEU A 212 -9.85 1.95 -5.85
N GLU A 213 -10.07 1.83 -7.16
CA GLU A 213 -9.13 2.39 -8.14
C GLU A 213 -9.34 3.89 -8.34
N ALA A 214 -8.35 4.58 -8.91
CA ALA A 214 -8.40 6.03 -9.12
C ALA A 214 -9.26 6.44 -10.32
N HIS A 215 -9.38 5.56 -11.30
CA HIS A 215 -10.14 5.77 -12.51
C HIS A 215 -11.41 4.91 -12.47
N ALA A 216 -12.48 5.41 -13.06
CA ALA A 216 -13.68 4.61 -13.30
C ALA A 216 -13.44 3.73 -14.52
N ASP A 217 -13.82 2.45 -14.41
CA ASP A 217 -13.77 1.54 -15.55
C ASP A 217 -14.76 2.01 -16.65
N PRO A 218 -14.45 1.76 -17.93
CA PRO A 218 -15.32 2.19 -19.04
C PRO A 218 -16.78 1.73 -18.94
N TYR A 219 -17.06 0.56 -18.36
CA TYR A 219 -18.43 0.07 -18.19
C TYR A 219 -19.22 0.83 -17.11
N MET A 220 -18.55 1.44 -16.12
CA MET A 220 -19.21 2.21 -15.05
C MET A 220 -19.91 3.46 -15.57
N TRP A 221 -19.58 3.91 -16.78
CA TRP A 221 -20.26 5.02 -17.43
C TRP A 221 -21.67 4.65 -17.90
N GLN A 222 -21.93 3.37 -18.14
CA GLN A 222 -23.22 2.84 -18.60
C GLN A 222 -24.14 2.43 -17.45
N LEU A 223 -23.61 2.34 -16.22
CA LEU A 223 -24.36 1.99 -15.02
C LEU A 223 -24.83 3.23 -14.28
N ILE A 224 -26.02 3.13 -13.69
CA ILE A 224 -26.54 4.13 -12.76
C ILE A 224 -26.33 3.68 -11.32
N VAL A 225 -26.33 4.63 -10.40
CA VAL A 225 -26.10 4.35 -8.98
C VAL A 225 -27.13 3.35 -8.44
N SER A 226 -28.40 3.45 -8.85
CA SER A 226 -29.45 2.51 -8.41
C SER A 226 -29.14 1.05 -8.71
N ASP A 227 -28.34 0.74 -9.72
CA ASP A 227 -27.98 -0.65 -10.08
C ASP A 227 -27.03 -1.30 -9.06
N VAL A 228 -26.33 -0.49 -8.25
CA VAL A 228 -25.28 -0.92 -7.32
C VAL A 228 -25.67 -0.72 -5.85
N VAL A 229 -26.76 0.02 -5.60
CA VAL A 229 -27.27 0.25 -4.24
C VAL A 229 -27.67 -1.07 -3.58
N THR A 230 -27.39 -1.20 -2.29
CA THR A 230 -27.73 -2.38 -1.50
C THR A 230 -29.11 -2.20 -0.85
N ASP A 231 -30.09 -2.99 -1.29
CA ASP A 231 -31.40 -3.11 -0.65
C ASP A 231 -31.48 -4.40 0.18
N PRO A 232 -32.15 -4.44 1.36
CA PRO A 232 -32.84 -3.37 2.08
C PRO A 232 -31.94 -2.60 3.07
N LEU A 233 -32.18 -1.30 3.20
CA LEU A 233 -31.43 -0.40 4.09
C LEU A 233 -32.07 -0.31 5.48
N TRP A 234 -31.25 -0.39 6.54
CA TRP A 234 -31.69 -0.12 7.91
C TRP A 234 -31.61 1.38 8.19
N THR A 235 -32.77 2.00 8.37
CA THR A 235 -32.93 3.43 8.68
C THR A 235 -33.30 3.61 10.15
N LEU A 236 -32.90 4.73 10.74
CA LEU A 236 -33.33 5.13 12.09
C LEU A 236 -34.20 6.38 11.99
N ASN A 237 -35.16 6.53 12.88
CA ASN A 237 -35.93 7.77 13.00
C ASN A 237 -35.13 8.84 13.78
N GLY A 238 -35.43 10.12 13.56
CA GLY A 238 -34.82 11.23 14.32
C GLY A 238 -34.94 11.06 15.84
N VAL A 239 -36.11 10.63 16.31
CA VAL A 239 -36.34 10.15 17.68
C VAL A 239 -36.70 8.67 17.61
N GLU A 240 -35.84 7.82 18.17
CA GLU A 240 -35.92 6.37 18.00
C GLU A 240 -35.98 5.64 19.34
N LYS A 241 -36.70 4.52 19.39
CA LYS A 241 -36.75 3.68 20.60
C LYS A 241 -35.42 2.97 20.83
N VAL A 242 -34.97 2.94 22.09
CA VAL A 242 -33.73 2.24 22.49
C VAL A 242 -33.78 0.77 22.08
N ARG A 243 -34.92 0.08 22.27
CA ARG A 243 -35.10 -1.31 21.82
C ARG A 243 -34.82 -1.50 20.33
N HIS A 244 -35.27 -0.58 19.48
CA HIS A 244 -35.06 -0.67 18.03
C HIS A 244 -33.59 -0.48 17.66
N ILE A 245 -32.93 0.52 18.27
CA ILE A 245 -31.49 0.76 18.09
C ILE A 245 -30.69 -0.49 18.48
N VAL A 246 -30.95 -1.04 19.67
CA VAL A 246 -30.25 -2.24 20.17
C VAL A 246 -30.51 -3.44 19.26
N HIS A 247 -31.73 -3.61 18.76
CA HIS A 247 -32.07 -4.65 17.79
C HIS A 247 -31.24 -4.51 16.51
N ILE A 248 -31.21 -3.34 15.89
CA ILE A 248 -30.43 -3.08 14.66
C ILE A 248 -28.94 -3.32 14.90
N LEU A 249 -28.41 -2.86 16.03
CA LEU A 249 -26.99 -3.03 16.38
C LEU A 249 -26.60 -4.48 16.64
N LYS A 250 -27.53 -5.33 17.10
CA LYS A 250 -27.30 -6.78 17.28
C LYS A 250 -27.49 -7.56 15.98
N THR A 251 -28.46 -7.19 15.16
CA THR A 251 -28.78 -7.88 13.90
C THR A 251 -27.78 -7.56 12.80
N THR A 252 -27.24 -6.33 12.76
CA THR A 252 -26.41 -5.84 11.66
C THR A 252 -24.97 -5.53 12.06
N LYS A 253 -24.05 -5.64 11.09
CA LYS A 253 -22.64 -5.23 11.21
C LYS A 253 -22.35 -3.88 10.52
N HIS A 254 -23.39 -3.15 10.12
CA HIS A 254 -23.24 -1.84 9.48
C HIS A 254 -22.70 -0.81 10.47
N ASN A 255 -21.93 0.15 9.94
CA ASN A 255 -21.25 1.17 10.75
C ASN A 255 -21.83 2.59 10.58
N GLY A 256 -22.78 2.76 9.67
CA GLY A 256 -23.48 4.01 9.43
C GLY A 256 -24.94 3.71 9.11
N PHE A 257 -25.83 4.53 9.65
CA PHE A 257 -27.27 4.42 9.48
C PHE A 257 -27.81 5.81 9.09
N PRO A 258 -28.58 5.92 7.99
CA PRO A 258 -29.28 7.16 7.69
C PRO A 258 -30.37 7.41 8.73
N VAL A 259 -30.53 8.68 9.09
CA VAL A 259 -31.59 9.16 9.98
C VAL A 259 -32.63 9.88 9.13
N ILE A 260 -33.87 9.43 9.23
CA ILE A 260 -35.01 9.94 8.46
C ILE A 260 -36.04 10.50 9.44
N ASP A 261 -36.51 11.70 9.16
CA ASP A 261 -37.61 12.30 9.91
C ASP A 261 -38.93 11.91 9.28
N GLN A 262 -39.80 11.35 10.12
CA GLN A 262 -41.16 10.93 9.79
C GLN A 262 -42.16 11.74 10.65
N PRO A 263 -43.47 11.73 10.30
CA PRO A 263 -44.49 12.36 11.13
C PRO A 263 -44.41 11.84 12.57
N PRO A 264 -44.38 12.70 13.61
CA PRO A 264 -44.87 14.09 13.65
C PRO A 264 -43.84 15.21 13.37
N PHE A 265 -42.58 14.89 13.07
CA PHE A 265 -41.51 15.91 12.93
C PHE A 265 -41.39 16.48 11.51
N SER A 266 -41.80 15.69 10.51
CA SER A 266 -41.87 16.10 9.11
C SER A 266 -43.15 15.56 8.47
N ASP A 267 -43.76 16.31 7.55
CA ASP A 267 -44.97 15.90 6.82
C ASP A 267 -44.69 14.73 5.86
N SER A 268 -43.44 14.54 5.46
CA SER A 268 -42.99 13.49 4.54
C SER A 268 -41.64 12.91 5.01
N PRO A 269 -41.30 11.65 4.65
CA PRO A 269 -40.03 11.05 5.04
C PRO A 269 -38.86 11.84 4.42
N GLN A 270 -38.16 12.62 5.25
CA GLN A 270 -37.04 13.44 4.82
C GLN A 270 -35.74 12.92 5.42
N LEU A 271 -34.69 12.85 4.62
CA LEU A 271 -33.36 12.52 5.12
C LEU A 271 -32.83 13.67 5.98
N PHE A 272 -32.65 13.44 7.28
CA PHE A 272 -32.04 14.39 8.19
C PHE A 272 -30.51 14.30 8.15
N GLY A 273 -29.97 13.08 8.15
CA GLY A 273 -28.52 12.91 8.25
C GLY A 273 -28.02 11.47 8.29
N LEU A 274 -26.77 11.31 8.72
CA LEU A 274 -26.14 10.00 8.93
C LEU A 274 -25.55 9.90 10.34
N VAL A 275 -25.92 8.84 11.07
CA VAL A 275 -25.34 8.52 12.38
C VAL A 275 -24.44 7.30 12.27
N LEU A 276 -23.33 7.32 13.00
CA LEU A 276 -22.38 6.21 13.04
C LEU A 276 -22.72 5.24 14.18
N ARG A 277 -22.43 3.96 13.97
CA ARG A 277 -22.53 2.92 15.01
C ARG A 277 -21.78 3.30 16.29
N ALA A 278 -20.59 3.90 16.15
CA ALA A 278 -19.78 4.35 17.27
C ALA A 278 -20.48 5.42 18.10
N HIS A 279 -21.19 6.37 17.47
CA HIS A 279 -21.95 7.40 18.17
C HIS A 279 -23.10 6.77 18.96
N LEU A 280 -23.85 5.86 18.33
CA LEU A 280 -24.96 5.15 19.00
C LEU A 280 -24.48 4.39 20.25
N LEU A 281 -23.33 3.71 20.17
CA LEU A 281 -22.77 2.98 21.32
C LEU A 281 -22.38 3.91 22.47
N VAL A 282 -21.83 5.09 22.17
CA VAL A 282 -21.52 6.10 23.19
C VAL A 282 -22.81 6.61 23.85
N LEU A 283 -23.85 6.88 23.07
CA LEU A 283 -25.16 7.33 23.58
C LEU A 283 -25.80 6.28 24.51
N LEU A 284 -25.79 5.01 24.11
CA LEU A 284 -26.30 3.91 24.92
C LEU A 284 -25.50 3.73 26.22
N LYS A 285 -24.18 3.87 26.17
CA LYS A 285 -23.28 3.74 27.33
C LYS A 285 -23.45 4.88 28.34
N LYS A 286 -23.73 6.09 27.85
CA LYS A 286 -23.99 7.29 28.67
C LYS A 286 -25.45 7.39 29.12
N LYS A 287 -26.32 6.49 28.65
CA LYS A 287 -27.76 6.42 29.00
C LYS A 287 -28.48 7.75 28.78
N VAL A 288 -28.25 8.35 27.60
CA VAL A 288 -28.91 9.60 27.19
C VAL A 288 -30.30 9.26 26.67
N PHE A 289 -31.22 9.02 27.59
CA PHE A 289 -32.59 8.58 27.29
C PHE A 289 -33.62 9.66 27.67
N SER A 290 -34.72 9.68 26.93
CA SER A 290 -35.91 10.49 27.16
C SER A 290 -37.13 9.58 27.34
N GLU A 291 -38.00 9.91 28.29
CA GLU A 291 -39.26 9.19 28.52
C GLU A 291 -40.31 9.51 27.43
N THR A 292 -40.21 10.70 26.84
CA THR A 292 -41.16 11.17 25.82
C THR A 292 -40.52 11.13 24.43
N CYS A 293 -41.31 10.82 23.40
CA CYS A 293 -40.97 11.03 21.99
C CYS A 293 -41.00 12.54 21.67
N ALA A 294 -40.03 13.26 22.21
CA ALA A 294 -39.84 14.70 22.05
C ALA A 294 -38.36 15.00 21.82
N LEU A 295 -38.07 16.17 21.26
CA LEU A 295 -36.70 16.65 21.10
C LEU A 295 -36.00 16.71 22.45
N ALA A 296 -34.72 16.33 22.48
CA ALA A 296 -33.94 16.28 23.71
C ALA A 296 -33.83 17.68 24.34
N ASP A 297 -34.04 17.72 25.65
CA ASP A 297 -33.80 18.93 26.44
C ASP A 297 -32.29 19.24 26.49
N MET A 298 -31.93 20.51 26.62
CA MET A 298 -30.54 20.99 26.65
C MET A 298 -29.71 20.32 27.76
N ASP A 299 -30.36 19.84 28.82
CA ASP A 299 -29.72 19.10 29.91
C ASP A 299 -29.33 17.66 29.54
N ALA A 300 -30.01 17.02 28.58
CA ALA A 300 -29.59 15.73 28.05
C ALA A 300 -28.33 15.86 27.18
N LEU A 301 -28.20 16.97 26.45
CA LEU A 301 -27.03 17.30 25.64
C LEU A 301 -25.78 17.61 26.47
N ARG A 302 -25.94 18.24 27.64
CA ARG A 302 -24.83 18.52 28.58
C ARG A 302 -24.16 17.25 29.14
N LYS A 303 -24.83 16.10 29.09
CA LYS A 303 -24.28 14.82 29.59
C LYS A 303 -23.20 14.23 28.68
N VAL A 304 -23.07 14.74 27.45
CA VAL A 304 -22.12 14.21 26.46
C VAL A 304 -21.19 15.31 25.99
N SER A 305 -19.88 15.05 26.08
CA SER A 305 -18.85 15.94 25.53
C SER A 305 -18.38 15.43 24.16
N SER A 306 -17.84 16.32 23.32
CA SER A 306 -17.13 15.93 22.10
C SER A 306 -16.03 14.90 22.37
N ASP A 307 -15.40 14.95 23.54
CA ASP A 307 -14.32 14.05 23.94
C ASP A 307 -14.79 12.59 24.11
N ASP A 308 -16.07 12.39 24.44
CA ASP A 308 -16.64 11.05 24.58
C ASP A 308 -16.72 10.33 23.23
N PHE A 309 -16.90 11.08 22.14
CA PHE A 309 -16.92 10.58 20.77
C PHE A 309 -15.53 10.51 20.14
N ALA A 310 -14.56 11.26 20.67
CA ALA A 310 -13.21 11.38 20.13
C ALA A 310 -12.30 10.18 20.40
N LYS A 311 -12.81 9.04 20.90
CA LYS A 311 -12.04 7.80 21.17
C LYS A 311 -11.42 7.22 19.89
N SER A 312 -10.36 7.87 19.45
CA SER A 312 -9.59 7.56 18.25
C SER A 312 -8.49 6.58 18.64
N GLY A 313 -8.55 5.36 18.11
CA GLY A 313 -7.39 4.47 18.07
C GLY A 313 -7.10 3.57 19.29
N SER A 314 -7.96 3.50 20.31
CA SER A 314 -7.74 2.59 21.47
C SER A 314 -7.82 1.10 21.12
N GLY A 315 -8.12 0.71 19.89
CA GLY A 315 -8.25 -0.71 19.46
C GLY A 315 -9.42 -1.48 20.11
N ARG A 316 -10.02 -0.95 21.18
CA ARG A 316 -11.26 -1.44 21.78
C ARG A 316 -12.44 -0.87 21.03
N VAL A 317 -12.97 -1.67 20.11
CA VAL A 317 -14.31 -1.45 19.55
C VAL A 317 -15.28 -1.81 20.68
N ASP A 318 -15.87 -0.81 21.33
CA ASP A 318 -16.93 -1.04 22.32
C ASP A 318 -18.01 -1.89 21.64
N SER A 319 -18.29 -3.08 22.17
CA SER A 319 -19.26 -3.99 21.57
C SER A 319 -20.64 -3.75 22.20
N ILE A 320 -21.71 -4.07 21.47
CA ILE A 320 -23.07 -3.97 22.02
C ILE A 320 -23.29 -4.96 23.17
N GLU A 321 -22.47 -6.03 23.23
CA GLU A 321 -22.53 -7.07 24.26
C GLU A 321 -22.05 -6.55 25.63
N ASP A 322 -21.20 -5.53 25.67
CA ASP A 322 -20.69 -4.95 26.91
C ASP A 322 -21.72 -4.03 27.60
N ILE A 323 -22.76 -3.60 26.88
CA ILE A 323 -23.74 -2.62 27.35
C ILE A 323 -24.97 -3.35 27.91
N HIS A 324 -25.10 -3.31 29.23
CA HIS A 324 -26.23 -3.88 29.95
C HIS A 324 -27.33 -2.82 30.13
N LEU A 325 -28.47 -3.06 29.50
CA LEU A 325 -29.67 -2.21 29.57
C LEU A 325 -30.80 -2.98 30.25
N THR A 326 -31.56 -2.29 31.09
CA THR A 326 -32.76 -2.84 31.74
C THR A 326 -33.97 -2.83 30.80
N GLU A 327 -34.99 -3.65 31.06
CA GLU A 327 -36.22 -3.67 30.24
C GLU A 327 -36.96 -2.32 30.25
N GLU A 328 -36.85 -1.56 31.35
CA GLU A 328 -37.40 -0.20 31.44
C GLU A 328 -36.65 0.76 30.51
N GLU A 329 -35.32 0.69 30.47
CA GLU A 329 -34.48 1.53 29.60
C GLU A 329 -34.69 1.23 28.11
N LEU A 330 -35.08 0.00 27.76
CA LEU A 330 -35.35 -0.39 26.37
C LEU A 330 -36.61 0.28 25.81
N GLU A 331 -37.57 0.68 26.65
CA GLU A 331 -38.78 1.37 26.24
C GLU A 331 -38.61 2.89 26.10
N LEU A 332 -37.46 3.43 26.52
CA LEU A 332 -37.15 4.85 26.39
C LEU A 332 -36.77 5.23 24.95
N PHE A 333 -36.73 6.54 24.70
CA PHE A 333 -36.39 7.14 23.42
C PHE A 333 -35.02 7.83 23.45
N VAL A 334 -34.36 7.88 22.29
CA VAL A 334 -33.13 8.64 22.07
C VAL A 334 -33.36 9.62 20.93
N ASP A 335 -33.02 10.88 21.18
CA ASP A 335 -32.96 11.91 20.13
C ASP A 335 -31.60 11.84 19.42
N LEU A 336 -31.63 11.55 18.12
CA LEU A 336 -30.44 11.41 17.27
C LEU A 336 -30.08 12.70 16.53
N HIS A 337 -30.99 13.68 16.40
CA HIS A 337 -30.74 14.91 15.63
C HIS A 337 -29.41 15.59 15.99
N PRO A 338 -29.09 15.87 17.27
CA PRO A 338 -27.86 16.58 17.63
C PRO A 338 -26.57 15.77 17.42
N PHE A 339 -26.65 14.46 17.23
CA PHE A 339 -25.49 13.55 17.10
C PHE A 339 -25.27 13.03 15.68
N THR A 340 -26.12 13.45 14.74
CA THR A 340 -26.04 13.07 13.34
C THR A 340 -25.24 14.08 12.54
N ASN A 341 -24.60 13.60 11.46
CA ASN A 341 -24.12 14.50 10.43
C ASN A 341 -25.32 14.98 9.61
N ALA A 342 -25.75 16.23 9.82
CA ALA A 342 -26.89 16.86 9.14
C ALA A 342 -26.61 17.21 7.66
N SER A 343 -25.35 17.13 7.21
CA SER A 343 -24.97 17.37 5.81
C SER A 343 -24.16 16.18 5.26
N PRO A 344 -24.77 14.99 5.12
CA PRO A 344 -24.10 13.86 4.48
C PRO A 344 -23.99 14.11 2.98
N TYR A 345 -22.97 13.52 2.35
CA TYR A 345 -22.87 13.53 0.89
C TYR A 345 -23.94 12.60 0.30
N THR A 346 -24.86 13.19 -0.47
CA THR A 346 -25.95 12.50 -1.16
C THR A 346 -25.74 12.53 -2.67
N VAL A 347 -26.12 11.44 -3.33
CA VAL A 347 -26.23 11.37 -4.79
C VAL A 347 -27.65 10.97 -5.19
N VAL A 348 -28.08 11.39 -6.37
CA VAL A 348 -29.39 10.98 -6.91
C VAL A 348 -29.25 9.58 -7.51
N GLU A 349 -30.27 8.74 -7.40
CA GLU A 349 -30.28 7.37 -7.92
C GLU A 349 -29.95 7.25 -9.43
N THR A 350 -30.30 8.29 -10.21
CA THR A 350 -30.06 8.37 -11.67
C THR A 350 -28.66 8.85 -12.04
N MET A 351 -27.81 9.18 -11.05
CA MET A 351 -26.43 9.58 -11.29
C MET A 351 -25.64 8.42 -11.89
N SER A 352 -24.75 8.71 -12.84
CA SER A 352 -23.83 7.69 -13.37
C SER A 352 -22.88 7.20 -12.28
N LEU A 353 -22.66 5.88 -12.23
CA LEU A 353 -21.78 5.24 -11.26
C LEU A 353 -20.35 5.78 -11.33
N ALA A 354 -19.84 6.07 -12.54
CA ALA A 354 -18.51 6.66 -12.71
C ALA A 354 -18.37 8.02 -11.98
N LYS A 355 -19.41 8.87 -12.02
CA LYS A 355 -19.39 10.15 -11.31
C LYS A 355 -19.47 9.96 -9.79
N ALA A 356 -20.31 9.02 -9.34
CA ALA A 356 -20.42 8.70 -7.91
C ALA A 356 -19.11 8.15 -7.35
N LEU A 357 -18.40 7.29 -8.10
CA LEU A 357 -17.08 6.77 -7.73
C LEU A 357 -16.05 7.88 -7.54
N VAL A 358 -15.99 8.83 -8.47
CA VAL A 358 -15.06 9.97 -8.40
C VAL A 358 -15.34 10.79 -7.15
N LEU A 359 -16.61 11.09 -6.86
CA LEU A 359 -17.00 11.82 -5.65
C LEU A 359 -16.64 11.04 -4.38
N PHE A 360 -16.96 9.75 -4.34
CA PHE A 360 -16.68 8.87 -3.21
C PHE A 360 -15.19 8.85 -2.88
N ARG A 361 -14.34 8.73 -3.91
CA ARG A 361 -12.89 8.67 -3.76
C ARG A 361 -12.27 10.02 -3.39
N GLN A 362 -12.63 11.09 -4.11
CA GLN A 362 -12.01 12.41 -3.93
C GLN A 362 -12.29 13.00 -2.56
N VAL A 363 -13.50 12.79 -2.04
CA VAL A 363 -13.88 13.25 -0.69
C VAL A 363 -13.43 12.26 0.39
N GLY A 364 -13.08 11.02 0.02
CA GLY A 364 -12.68 9.98 0.97
C GLY A 364 -13.85 9.47 1.82
N LEU A 365 -15.02 9.30 1.19
CA LEU A 365 -16.22 8.87 1.88
C LEU A 365 -16.13 7.41 2.33
N ARG A 366 -16.82 7.09 3.44
CA ARG A 366 -17.06 5.72 3.90
C ARG A 366 -18.46 5.24 3.55
N HIS A 367 -19.43 6.14 3.62
CA HIS A 367 -20.83 5.91 3.26
C HIS A 367 -21.26 7.04 2.33
N MET A 368 -21.98 6.70 1.27
CA MET A 368 -22.58 7.65 0.34
C MET A 368 -24.07 7.33 0.28
N LEU A 369 -24.90 8.33 0.58
CA LEU A 369 -26.34 8.16 0.62
C LEU A 369 -26.91 8.36 -0.79
N VAL A 370 -27.81 7.48 -1.19
CA VAL A 370 -28.50 7.56 -2.48
C VAL A 370 -29.94 7.96 -2.19
N VAL A 371 -30.36 9.07 -2.79
CA VAL A 371 -31.69 9.63 -2.62
C VAL A 371 -32.48 9.34 -3.90
N PRO A 372 -33.72 8.85 -3.79
CA PRO A 372 -34.57 8.65 -4.96
C PRO A 372 -34.82 9.98 -5.65
N LYS A 373 -35.08 9.94 -6.96
CA LYS A 373 -35.46 11.15 -7.68
C LYS A 373 -36.84 11.59 -7.15
N SER A 374 -36.95 12.80 -6.63
CA SER A 374 -38.25 13.37 -6.28
C SER A 374 -39.10 13.41 -7.55
N SER A 375 -40.20 12.66 -7.54
CA SER A 375 -41.24 12.74 -8.55
C SER A 375 -42.13 13.93 -8.22
N ASP A 376 -41.64 15.14 -8.51
CA ASP A 376 -42.51 16.32 -8.62
C ASP A 376 -43.29 16.27 -9.94
#